data_AF-A0A9P8YJG6-F1
#
_entry.id   AF-A0A9P8YJG6-F1
#
_cell.length_a   1.000
_cell.length_b   1.000
_cell.length_c   1.000
_cell.angle_alpha   90.00
_cell.angle_beta   90.00
_cell.angle_gamma   90.00
#
_symmetry.space_group_name_H-M   'P 1'
#
loop_
_entity.id
_entity.type
_entity.pdbx_description
1 polymer ?
#
loop_
_entity_poly.entity_id
_entity_poly.type
_entity_poly.pdbx_seq_one_letter_code
_entity_poly.pdbx_strand_id
1 'polypeptide(L)'
;MPPRKRKTAAAARAEAAAAEIEKTQAEEAPAPVDAATEPLDTKMDDDASQTQQAAAESSIPSEAGAASNSKPEPSAELEPTDTAAAATSSSSTTSSKPETTSKPTPTTSAADRMARFRALQARAKSSSDQNLAEATKETQRLASDPSALTALNRRRDIAAHKLLKADTEDAGGDFERKRAWDWTVEESERWDKRLKKKGARRDDNAFQDYRAESSKVYKRQVREMAAGSSENMARYEKDKMAAIEKAAASGGLDIVETDDGELIAVDKDGTFYSTADSTGFVENRPDRAAVDRLVADMKKAEEARLRKRRERMAQNGDDGDVTYINEKNKQFNQKLNRFYNKYTAEIRDSFERGTMI
;
A
#
# COMPACT_ATOMS: atom_id res chain seq x y z
N MET A 1 53.56 -44.63 -1.76
CA MET A 1 52.47 -43.94 -1.04
C MET A 1 52.98 -42.58 -0.58
N PRO A 2 52.41 -41.46 -1.02
CA PRO A 2 52.83 -40.13 -0.56
C PRO A 2 52.27 -39.80 0.83
N PRO A 3 53.00 -39.02 1.66
CA PRO A 3 52.60 -38.77 3.05
C PRO A 3 51.44 -37.76 3.15
N ARG A 4 50.47 -38.09 4.01
CA ARG A 4 49.30 -37.26 4.35
C ARG A 4 49.74 -35.97 5.04
N LYS A 5 49.42 -34.82 4.46
CA LYS A 5 49.62 -33.50 5.10
C LYS A 5 48.72 -33.39 6.34
N ARG A 6 49.33 -33.10 7.50
CA ARG A 6 48.61 -32.85 8.75
C ARG A 6 47.84 -31.53 8.64
N LYS A 7 46.55 -31.53 8.97
CA LYS A 7 45.68 -30.33 9.03
C LYS A 7 46.28 -29.31 10.00
N THR A 8 46.20 -28.02 9.67
CA THR A 8 46.66 -26.92 10.54
C THR A 8 45.70 -26.72 11.70
N ALA A 9 46.21 -26.28 12.85
CA ALA A 9 45.43 -26.07 14.08
C ALA A 9 44.27 -25.07 13.90
N ALA A 10 44.38 -24.14 12.95
CA ALA A 10 43.31 -23.20 12.60
C ALA A 10 42.11 -23.90 11.93
N ALA A 11 42.36 -24.87 11.06
CA ALA A 11 41.28 -25.64 10.42
C ALA A 11 40.56 -26.55 11.42
N ALA A 12 41.27 -27.12 12.39
CA ALA A 12 40.67 -27.91 13.45
C ALA A 12 39.80 -27.08 14.42
N ARG A 13 40.19 -25.82 14.69
CA ARG A 13 39.40 -24.90 15.53
C ARG A 13 38.13 -24.40 14.81
N ALA A 14 38.20 -24.15 13.51
CA ALA A 14 37.02 -23.78 12.72
C ALA A 14 36.00 -24.93 12.63
N GLU A 15 36.48 -26.16 12.49
CA GLU A 15 35.64 -27.37 12.47
C GLU A 15 35.00 -27.64 13.85
N ALA A 16 35.72 -27.37 14.95
CA ALA A 16 35.19 -27.47 16.31
C ALA A 16 34.13 -26.38 16.61
N ALA A 17 34.36 -25.13 16.18
CA ALA A 17 33.38 -24.06 16.36
C ALA A 17 32.10 -24.29 15.54
N ALA A 18 32.22 -24.86 14.33
CA ALA A 18 31.06 -25.24 13.52
C ALA A 18 30.25 -26.38 14.17
N ALA A 19 30.92 -27.36 14.78
CA ALA A 19 30.25 -28.45 15.49
C ALA A 19 29.54 -27.99 16.79
N GLU A 20 30.07 -26.95 17.44
CA GLU A 20 29.45 -26.34 18.63
C GLU A 20 28.19 -25.52 18.28
N ILE A 21 28.18 -24.88 17.10
CA ILE A 21 26.99 -24.21 16.54
C ILE A 21 25.90 -25.23 16.15
N GLU A 22 26.27 -26.38 15.59
CA GLU A 22 25.30 -27.43 15.25
C GLU A 22 24.70 -28.10 16.50
N LYS A 23 25.49 -28.21 17.58
CA LYS A 23 25.03 -28.79 18.85
C LYS A 23 24.12 -27.85 19.65
N THR A 24 24.38 -26.54 19.61
CA THR A 24 23.53 -25.51 20.25
C THR A 24 22.20 -25.28 19.51
N GLN A 25 22.13 -25.59 18.21
CA GLN A 25 20.88 -25.56 17.44
C GLN A 25 19.98 -26.79 17.64
N ALA A 26 20.49 -27.86 18.26
CA ALA A 26 19.72 -29.09 18.52
C ALA A 26 19.08 -29.15 19.93
N GLU A 27 19.47 -28.26 20.85
CA GLU A 27 19.03 -28.29 22.27
C GLU A 27 18.00 -27.20 22.64
N GLU A 28 17.62 -26.31 21.71
CA GLU A 28 16.56 -25.33 21.94
C GLU A 28 15.36 -25.55 21.01
N ALA A 29 14.56 -26.56 21.35
CA ALA A 29 13.21 -26.72 20.82
C ALA A 29 12.19 -26.08 21.78
N PRO A 30 11.66 -24.88 21.49
CA PRO A 30 10.48 -24.40 22.20
C PRO A 30 9.20 -25.04 21.64
N ALA A 31 8.36 -25.52 22.55
CA ALA A 31 6.99 -25.97 22.32
C ALA A 31 6.12 -24.91 21.60
N PRO A 32 5.05 -25.30 20.89
CA PRO A 32 4.40 -24.47 19.88
C PRO A 32 3.51 -23.40 20.52
N VAL A 33 3.78 -22.13 20.24
CA VAL A 33 2.89 -21.01 20.55
C VAL A 33 2.46 -20.31 19.26
N ASP A 34 1.15 -20.05 19.20
CA ASP A 34 0.35 -19.59 18.06
C ASP A 34 0.99 -18.52 17.16
N ALA A 35 1.03 -18.83 15.86
CA ALA A 35 1.37 -17.91 14.80
C ALA A 35 0.23 -16.91 14.52
N ALA A 36 0.21 -15.80 15.25
CA ALA A 36 -0.54 -14.62 14.85
C ALA A 36 0.22 -13.86 13.74
N THR A 37 -0.35 -13.88 12.54
CA THR A 37 0.10 -13.16 11.35
C THR A 37 -0.08 -11.65 11.54
N GLU A 38 1.01 -10.89 11.61
CA GLU A 38 0.99 -9.42 11.51
C GLU A 38 1.06 -8.98 10.04
N PRO A 39 0.09 -8.18 9.53
CA PRO A 39 0.27 -7.43 8.29
C PRO A 39 0.89 -6.07 8.58
N LEU A 40 2.10 -5.83 8.08
CA LEU A 40 2.74 -4.52 8.03
C LEU A 40 2.26 -3.77 6.79
N ASP A 41 1.38 -2.79 7.02
CA ASP A 41 0.83 -1.85 6.04
C ASP A 41 1.93 -0.96 5.45
N THR A 42 1.83 -0.81 4.12
CA THR A 42 2.59 0.06 3.23
C THR A 42 2.49 1.53 3.67
N LYS A 43 3.62 2.24 3.65
CA LYS A 43 3.65 3.71 3.73
C LYS A 43 2.97 4.28 2.48
N MET A 44 1.86 4.99 2.67
CA MET A 44 1.37 5.99 1.73
C MET A 44 1.20 7.28 2.52
N ASP A 45 1.91 8.30 2.06
CA ASP A 45 1.88 9.66 2.56
C ASP A 45 0.54 10.30 2.19
N ASP A 46 -0.22 10.75 3.19
CA ASP A 46 -1.39 11.61 3.01
C ASP A 46 -1.01 13.01 3.53
N ASP A 47 -0.66 13.91 2.61
CA ASP A 47 -0.67 15.37 2.82
C ASP A 47 -1.80 15.95 1.97
N ALA A 48 -2.90 16.32 2.63
CA ALA A 48 -3.88 17.30 2.18
C ALA A 48 -5.04 17.37 3.19
N SER A 49 -5.01 18.35 4.10
CA SER A 49 -6.23 19.01 4.61
C SER A 49 -5.87 20.24 5.44
N GLN A 50 -5.72 21.38 4.76
CA GLN A 50 -6.11 22.67 5.36
C GLN A 50 -7.52 22.98 4.88
N THR A 51 -8.48 22.98 5.80
CA THR A 51 -9.74 23.70 5.60
C THR A 51 -10.08 24.36 6.91
N GLN A 52 -10.11 25.69 6.85
CA GLN A 52 -10.33 26.61 7.96
C GLN A 52 -11.78 26.53 8.41
N GLN A 53 -12.01 26.44 9.73
CA GLN A 53 -13.30 26.72 10.35
C GLN A 53 -13.22 28.11 10.99
N ALA A 54 -13.99 29.03 10.43
CA ALA A 54 -14.35 30.30 11.03
C ALA A 54 -15.53 30.09 11.99
N ALA A 55 -15.40 30.59 13.22
CA ALA A 55 -16.52 30.88 14.10
C ALA A 55 -16.20 32.18 14.87
N ALA A 56 -17.16 33.09 14.81
CA ALA A 56 -17.11 34.46 15.29
C ALA A 56 -17.13 34.56 16.82
N GLU A 57 -16.45 35.56 17.36
CA GLU A 57 -16.87 36.27 18.57
C GLU A 57 -16.34 37.70 18.56
N SER A 58 -17.23 38.61 18.96
CA SER A 58 -17.17 40.06 18.82
C SER A 58 -16.49 40.75 20.01
N SER A 59 -15.65 41.75 19.75
CA SER A 59 -15.45 42.92 20.63
C SER A 59 -14.53 43.98 19.98
N ILE A 60 -14.99 45.23 19.98
CA ILE A 60 -14.28 46.50 19.70
C ILE A 60 -14.50 47.33 20.99
N PRO A 61 -13.59 48.19 21.56
CA PRO A 61 -12.92 49.29 20.84
C PRO A 61 -11.55 49.83 21.36
N SER A 62 -11.05 50.87 20.63
CA SER A 62 -10.00 51.89 20.96
C SER A 62 -8.52 51.47 20.83
N GLU A 63 -7.53 52.28 20.40
CA GLU A 63 -7.43 53.65 19.85
C GLU A 63 -5.97 53.89 19.35
N ALA A 64 -5.81 54.74 18.33
CA ALA A 64 -4.69 55.67 18.05
C ALA A 64 -3.21 55.22 17.78
N GLY A 65 -2.64 55.78 16.68
CA GLY A 65 -1.21 56.12 16.49
C GLY A 65 -0.49 55.34 15.37
N ALA A 66 -0.37 55.81 14.11
CA ALA A 66 0.48 56.88 13.55
C ALA A 66 1.96 56.49 13.22
N ALA A 67 2.41 56.94 12.02
CA ALA A 67 3.77 56.98 11.42
C ALA A 67 4.29 55.68 10.71
N SER A 68 4.29 55.59 9.37
CA SER A 68 5.19 56.20 8.35
C SER A 68 6.60 55.58 8.26
N ASN A 69 6.92 54.90 7.15
CA ASN A 69 7.99 55.35 6.24
C ASN A 69 7.95 54.60 4.89
N SER A 70 8.26 55.33 3.82
CA SER A 70 8.16 54.91 2.43
C SER A 70 9.52 54.97 1.70
N LYS A 71 9.72 54.01 0.75
CA LYS A 71 10.38 54.18 -0.58
C LYS A 71 11.95 54.16 -0.62
N PRO A 72 12.67 53.84 -1.74
CA PRO A 72 12.27 53.45 -3.12
C PRO A 72 12.91 52.19 -3.75
N GLU A 73 12.29 51.74 -4.86
CA GLU A 73 12.88 50.98 -5.99
C GLU A 73 13.86 51.82 -6.84
N PRO A 74 14.53 51.21 -7.84
CA PRO A 74 14.15 51.60 -9.20
C PRO A 74 13.94 50.45 -10.19
N SER A 75 13.03 50.74 -11.11
CA SER A 75 12.45 49.94 -12.19
C SER A 75 13.25 49.99 -13.51
N ALA A 76 12.96 49.02 -14.38
CA ALA A 76 12.90 49.09 -15.85
C ALA A 76 12.16 47.79 -16.31
N GLU A 77 10.94 47.71 -16.86
CA GLU A 77 10.14 48.54 -17.80
C GLU A 77 10.84 48.60 -19.19
N LEU A 78 10.39 48.08 -20.36
CA LEU A 78 9.10 47.72 -21.02
C LEU A 78 9.37 46.62 -22.10
N GLU A 79 8.53 45.63 -22.43
CA GLU A 79 7.21 45.58 -23.13
C GLU A 79 7.24 46.06 -24.62
N PRO A 80 6.22 45.81 -25.48
CA PRO A 80 6.02 44.65 -26.35
C PRO A 80 5.73 45.06 -27.83
N THR A 81 5.43 44.12 -28.74
CA THR A 81 4.39 44.32 -29.79
C THR A 81 4.01 42.99 -30.47
N ASP A 82 2.74 42.63 -30.33
CA ASP A 82 1.98 41.75 -31.22
C ASP A 82 1.78 42.39 -32.62
N THR A 83 1.61 41.56 -33.66
CA THR A 83 0.37 41.52 -34.49
C THR A 83 0.47 40.46 -35.61
N ALA A 84 -0.38 39.43 -35.47
CA ALA A 84 -1.13 38.64 -36.44
C ALA A 84 -0.73 38.55 -37.93
N ALA A 85 -0.66 37.32 -38.48
CA ALA A 85 -1.77 36.72 -39.26
C ALA A 85 -1.37 35.43 -40.03
N ALA A 86 -2.18 34.37 -39.80
CA ALA A 86 -2.74 33.39 -40.74
C ALA A 86 -1.89 32.43 -41.63
N ALA A 87 -2.36 31.17 -41.61
CA ALA A 87 -2.52 30.20 -42.72
C ALA A 87 -1.62 28.93 -42.76
N THR A 88 -2.19 27.85 -42.18
CA THR A 88 -2.50 26.52 -42.73
C THR A 88 -1.66 25.83 -43.85
N SER A 89 -1.40 24.53 -43.59
CA SER A 89 -1.51 23.34 -44.47
C SER A 89 -0.43 22.98 -45.53
N SER A 90 0.22 21.84 -45.25
CA SER A 90 0.29 20.58 -46.04
C SER A 90 0.98 20.48 -47.42
N SER A 91 1.63 19.30 -47.59
CA SER A 91 1.90 18.57 -48.84
C SER A 91 2.98 19.19 -49.75
N SER A 92 3.63 18.53 -50.70
CA SER A 92 3.99 17.15 -51.05
C SER A 92 4.61 17.26 -52.46
N THR A 93 5.74 16.58 -52.71
CA THR A 93 6.11 15.99 -54.02
C THR A 93 6.61 16.88 -55.19
N THR A 94 7.63 16.32 -55.85
CA THR A 94 8.07 16.43 -57.26
C THR A 94 9.19 17.41 -57.65
N SER A 95 10.41 16.86 -57.57
CA SER A 95 11.38 16.69 -58.67
C SER A 95 11.70 17.84 -59.63
N SER A 96 12.94 18.31 -59.55
CA SER A 96 13.82 18.41 -60.72
C SER A 96 15.28 18.09 -60.32
N LYS A 97 15.87 17.14 -61.04
CA LYS A 97 17.28 16.70 -61.01
C LYS A 97 17.88 17.10 -62.37
N PRO A 98 19.13 17.60 -62.46
CA PRO A 98 20.32 16.74 -62.70
C PRO A 98 21.53 17.13 -61.83
N GLU A 99 22.07 16.17 -61.08
CA GLU A 99 23.41 15.57 -61.32
C GLU A 99 24.63 16.39 -60.86
N THR A 100 25.14 16.03 -59.68
CA THR A 100 26.57 15.71 -59.52
C THR A 100 26.68 14.42 -58.72
N THR A 101 27.14 13.39 -59.40
CA THR A 101 27.44 12.06 -58.89
C THR A 101 28.84 12.07 -58.27
N SER A 102 28.94 12.03 -56.94
CA SER A 102 30.16 11.56 -56.28
C SER A 102 29.92 10.17 -55.70
N LYS A 103 30.01 9.17 -56.58
CA LYS A 103 30.25 7.78 -56.18
C LYS A 103 31.53 7.74 -55.35
N PRO A 104 31.57 7.17 -54.13
CA PRO A 104 32.84 6.84 -53.52
C PRO A 104 33.50 5.71 -54.33
N THR A 105 34.69 5.98 -54.86
CA THR A 105 35.50 4.98 -55.56
C THR A 105 36.10 3.98 -54.56
N PRO A 106 36.11 2.67 -54.87
CA PRO A 106 36.55 1.62 -53.95
C PRO A 106 38.02 1.22 -54.20
N THR A 107 38.94 1.74 -53.39
CA THR A 107 40.28 1.15 -53.23
C THR A 107 40.60 0.88 -51.77
N THR A 108 39.61 0.39 -51.02
CA THR A 108 39.89 -0.28 -49.74
C THR A 108 40.47 -1.65 -50.05
N SER A 109 41.66 -1.93 -49.53
CA SER A 109 42.35 -3.21 -49.71
C SER A 109 41.41 -4.38 -49.38
N ALA A 110 41.62 -5.55 -49.98
CA ALA A 110 40.89 -6.75 -49.57
C ALA A 110 40.93 -6.96 -48.04
N ALA A 111 42.05 -6.57 -47.41
CA ALA A 111 42.21 -6.54 -45.96
C ALA A 111 41.22 -5.60 -45.24
N ASP A 112 41.01 -4.38 -45.74
CA ASP A 112 40.10 -3.40 -45.15
C ASP A 112 38.63 -3.83 -45.29
N ARG A 113 38.28 -4.47 -46.41
CA ARG A 113 36.94 -5.06 -46.61
C ARG A 113 36.70 -6.21 -45.65
N MET A 114 37.70 -7.08 -45.45
CA MET A 114 37.62 -8.17 -44.46
C MET A 114 37.57 -7.63 -43.02
N ALA A 115 38.31 -6.56 -42.70
CA ALA A 115 38.28 -5.93 -41.38
C ALA A 115 36.91 -5.31 -41.08
N ARG A 116 36.31 -4.59 -42.04
CA ARG A 116 34.96 -4.05 -41.90
C ARG A 116 33.90 -5.14 -41.79
N PHE A 117 34.04 -6.23 -42.54
CA PHE A 117 33.13 -7.37 -42.43
C PHE A 117 33.23 -8.04 -41.06
N ARG A 118 34.45 -8.24 -40.54
CA ARG A 118 34.65 -8.74 -39.16
C ARG A 118 34.10 -7.79 -38.11
N ALA A 119 34.25 -6.48 -38.28
CA ALA A 119 33.67 -5.48 -37.39
C ALA A 119 32.13 -5.52 -37.43
N LEU A 120 31.54 -5.69 -38.62
CA LEU A 120 30.10 -5.84 -38.78
C LEU A 120 29.58 -7.15 -38.17
N GLN A 121 30.33 -8.25 -38.31
CA GLN A 121 30.03 -9.52 -37.64
C GLN A 121 30.13 -9.41 -36.12
N ALA A 122 31.16 -8.73 -35.60
CA ALA A 122 31.32 -8.49 -34.16
C ALA A 122 30.21 -7.59 -33.60
N ARG A 123 29.76 -6.59 -34.37
CA ARG A 123 28.61 -5.75 -34.02
C ARG A 123 27.30 -6.55 -34.05
N ALA A 124 27.10 -7.40 -35.06
CA ALA A 124 25.93 -8.28 -35.12
C ALA A 124 25.91 -9.25 -33.93
N LYS A 125 27.06 -9.85 -33.59
CA LYS A 125 27.20 -10.75 -32.44
C LYS A 125 26.95 -10.05 -31.10
N SER A 126 27.53 -8.88 -30.88
CA SER A 126 27.26 -8.10 -29.65
C SER A 126 25.80 -7.68 -29.54
N SER A 127 25.14 -7.31 -30.64
CA SER A 127 23.71 -7.03 -30.63
C SER A 127 22.85 -8.26 -30.34
N SER A 128 23.20 -9.44 -30.89
CA SER A 128 22.47 -10.68 -30.58
C SER A 128 22.67 -11.10 -29.12
N ASP A 129 23.88 -10.96 -28.60
CA ASP A 129 24.22 -11.29 -27.21
C ASP A 129 23.51 -10.33 -26.24
N GLN A 130 23.43 -9.03 -26.58
CA GLN A 130 22.65 -8.04 -25.82
C GLN A 130 21.15 -8.33 -25.86
N ASN A 131 20.58 -8.62 -27.02
CA ASN A 131 19.17 -8.97 -27.15
C ASN A 131 18.82 -10.24 -26.35
N LEU A 132 19.69 -11.25 -26.36
CA LEU A 132 19.52 -12.46 -25.55
C LEU A 132 19.63 -12.13 -24.05
N ALA A 133 20.62 -11.33 -23.66
CA ALA A 133 20.79 -10.89 -22.28
C ALA A 133 19.60 -10.05 -21.78
N GLU A 134 18.99 -9.25 -22.64
CA GLU A 134 17.79 -8.47 -22.31
C GLU A 134 16.55 -9.34 -22.23
N ALA A 135 16.35 -10.26 -23.17
CA ALA A 135 15.25 -11.24 -23.11
C ALA A 135 15.34 -12.15 -21.88
N THR A 136 16.55 -12.57 -21.49
CA THR A 136 16.76 -13.34 -20.26
C THR A 136 16.54 -12.51 -19.00
N LYS A 137 16.90 -11.22 -18.99
CA LYS A 137 16.58 -10.32 -17.86
C LYS A 137 15.08 -10.00 -17.78
N GLU A 138 14.41 -9.87 -18.92
CA GLU A 138 12.96 -9.63 -18.98
C GLU A 138 12.19 -10.85 -18.46
N THR A 139 12.54 -12.06 -18.90
CA THR A 139 11.97 -13.30 -18.35
C THR A 139 12.27 -13.46 -16.85
N GLN A 140 13.46 -13.06 -16.37
CA GLN A 140 13.77 -13.04 -14.94
C GLN A 140 12.94 -12.00 -14.16
N ARG A 141 12.70 -10.81 -14.71
CA ARG A 141 11.83 -9.79 -14.08
C ARG A 141 10.39 -10.24 -14.01
N LEU A 142 9.89 -10.90 -15.06
CA LEU A 142 8.56 -11.50 -15.08
C LEU A 142 8.45 -12.68 -14.11
N ALA A 143 9.53 -13.45 -13.94
CA ALA A 143 9.57 -14.58 -13.00
C ALA A 143 9.74 -14.14 -11.54
N SER A 144 10.27 -12.94 -11.27
CA SER A 144 10.42 -12.43 -9.92
C SER A 144 9.11 -11.84 -9.40
N ASP A 145 8.48 -12.53 -8.46
CA ASP A 145 7.30 -12.00 -7.78
C ASP A 145 7.67 -10.76 -6.93
N PRO A 146 6.99 -9.62 -7.10
CA PRO A 146 7.29 -8.41 -6.32
C PRO A 146 7.08 -8.60 -4.82
N SER A 147 6.13 -9.46 -4.42
CA SER A 147 5.89 -9.81 -3.02
C SER A 147 7.05 -10.63 -2.42
N ALA A 148 7.64 -11.54 -3.19
CA ALA A 148 8.80 -12.32 -2.76
C ALA A 148 10.03 -11.44 -2.52
N LEU A 149 10.24 -10.41 -3.37
CA LEU A 149 11.30 -9.41 -3.18
C LEU A 149 11.13 -8.64 -1.87
N THR A 150 9.90 -8.21 -1.53
CA THR A 150 9.66 -7.53 -0.25
C THR A 150 9.93 -8.44 0.95
N ALA A 151 9.58 -9.71 0.88
CA ALA A 151 9.87 -10.68 1.94
C ALA A 151 11.37 -10.94 2.10
N LEU A 152 12.11 -11.02 0.99
CA LEU A 152 13.56 -11.17 0.98
C LEU A 152 14.25 -9.95 1.60
N ASN A 153 13.85 -8.74 1.20
CA ASN A 153 14.36 -7.49 1.78
C ASN A 153 14.09 -7.43 3.29
N ARG A 154 12.88 -7.76 3.76
CA ARG A 154 12.58 -7.85 5.19
C ARG A 154 13.50 -8.82 5.93
N ARG A 155 13.75 -10.01 5.36
CA ARG A 155 14.68 -11.00 5.94
C ARG A 155 16.11 -10.48 6.01
N ARG A 156 16.56 -9.80 4.95
CA ARG A 156 17.87 -9.14 4.90
C ARG A 156 17.97 -8.05 5.97
N ASP A 157 16.97 -7.21 6.13
CA ASP A 157 16.98 -6.13 7.12
C ASP A 157 16.99 -6.67 8.55
N ILE A 158 16.22 -7.74 8.83
CA ILE A 158 16.25 -8.45 10.12
C ILE A 158 17.63 -9.04 10.37
N ALA A 159 18.23 -9.69 9.37
CA ALA A 159 19.57 -10.27 9.50
C ALA A 159 20.63 -9.19 9.74
N ALA A 160 20.58 -8.08 9.01
CA ALA A 160 21.48 -6.94 9.20
C ALA A 160 21.34 -6.32 10.59
N HIS A 161 20.11 -6.17 11.09
CA HIS A 161 19.86 -5.70 12.46
C HIS A 161 20.41 -6.67 13.52
N LYS A 162 20.25 -7.98 13.32
CA LYS A 162 20.80 -9.00 14.24
C LYS A 162 22.34 -8.99 14.25
N LEU A 163 22.96 -8.87 13.07
CA LEU A 163 24.42 -8.73 12.96
C LEU A 163 24.89 -7.46 13.65
N LEU A 164 24.25 -6.33 13.41
CA LEU A 164 24.59 -5.06 14.06
C LEU A 164 24.48 -5.15 15.58
N LYS A 165 23.42 -5.82 16.10
CA LYS A 165 23.26 -6.08 17.54
C LYS A 165 24.42 -6.91 18.09
N ALA A 166 24.76 -8.02 17.44
CA ALA A 166 25.88 -8.88 17.84
C ALA A 166 27.23 -8.13 17.83
N ASP A 167 27.53 -7.40 16.74
CA ASP A 167 28.76 -6.62 16.62
C ASP A 167 28.88 -5.55 17.73
N THR A 168 27.76 -4.93 18.14
CA THR A 168 27.77 -3.97 19.25
C THR A 168 27.93 -4.61 20.61
N GLU A 169 27.36 -5.80 20.84
CA GLU A 169 27.51 -6.57 22.07
C GLU A 169 28.95 -7.10 22.20
N ASP A 170 29.55 -7.59 21.10
CA ASP A 170 30.94 -8.04 21.04
C ASP A 170 31.93 -6.89 21.29
N ALA A 171 31.58 -5.67 20.87
CA ALA A 171 32.32 -4.45 21.19
C ALA A 171 32.12 -3.96 22.65
N GLY A 172 31.28 -4.64 23.44
CA GLY A 172 30.98 -4.29 24.83
C GLY A 172 29.99 -3.12 25.00
N GLY A 173 29.28 -2.74 23.95
CA GLY A 173 28.26 -1.69 23.95
C GLY A 173 26.84 -2.23 24.14
N ASP A 174 25.94 -1.35 24.58
CA ASP A 174 24.51 -1.63 24.71
C ASP A 174 23.77 -1.11 23.46
N PHE A 175 23.34 -2.03 22.59
CA PHE A 175 22.68 -1.72 21.32
C PHE A 175 21.40 -0.91 21.50
N GLU A 176 20.57 -1.31 22.48
CA GLU A 176 19.25 -0.72 22.70
C GLU A 176 19.39 0.70 23.25
N ARG A 177 20.40 0.92 24.10
CA ARG A 177 20.77 2.27 24.54
C ARG A 177 21.21 3.13 23.37
N LYS A 178 22.15 2.69 22.52
CA LYS A 178 22.60 3.48 21.36
C LYS A 178 21.43 3.84 20.45
N ARG A 179 20.54 2.90 20.19
CA ARG A 179 19.33 3.12 19.39
C ARG A 179 18.35 4.10 20.05
N ALA A 180 18.17 4.04 21.36
CA ALA A 180 17.27 4.94 22.08
C ALA A 180 17.72 6.41 22.00
N TRP A 181 19.02 6.67 21.80
CA TRP A 181 19.54 8.02 21.60
C TRP A 181 19.17 8.59 20.23
N ASP A 182 19.00 7.73 19.22
CA ASP A 182 18.64 8.13 17.86
C ASP A 182 17.11 8.31 17.68
N TRP A 183 16.30 8.06 18.72
CA TRP A 183 14.86 8.27 18.64
C TRP A 183 14.50 9.75 18.57
N THR A 184 13.93 10.14 17.44
CA THR A 184 13.33 11.45 17.26
C THR A 184 11.96 11.53 17.92
N VAL A 185 11.56 12.73 18.35
CA VAL A 185 10.24 12.97 18.96
C VAL A 185 9.11 12.51 18.01
N GLU A 186 9.22 12.81 16.71
CA GLU A 186 8.22 12.39 15.73
C GLU A 186 8.13 10.86 15.59
N GLU A 187 9.26 10.15 15.65
CA GLU A 187 9.27 8.69 15.59
C GLU A 187 8.59 8.08 16.81
N SER A 188 8.88 8.61 18.01
CA SER A 188 8.20 8.23 19.25
C SER A 188 6.69 8.46 19.17
N GLU A 189 6.25 9.64 18.70
CA GLU A 189 4.82 9.92 18.56
C GLU A 189 4.13 8.98 17.55
N ARG A 190 4.79 8.69 16.42
CA ARG A 190 4.25 7.74 15.42
C ARG A 190 4.17 6.33 16.02
N TRP A 191 5.14 5.94 16.83
CA TRP A 191 5.14 4.67 17.55
C TRP A 191 4.00 4.60 18.58
N ASP A 192 3.82 5.65 19.39
CA ASP A 192 2.73 5.72 20.38
C ASP A 192 1.35 5.73 19.72
N LYS A 193 1.19 6.47 18.60
CA LYS A 193 -0.03 6.44 17.78
C LYS A 193 -0.32 5.02 17.27
N ARG A 194 0.72 4.27 16.86
CA ARG A 194 0.59 2.88 16.41
C ARG A 194 0.18 1.95 17.55
N LEU A 195 0.82 2.05 18.71
CA LEU A 195 0.50 1.25 19.89
C LEU A 195 -0.92 1.56 20.39
N LYS A 196 -1.30 2.83 20.47
CA LYS A 196 -2.66 3.26 20.83
C LYS A 196 -3.70 2.71 19.86
N LYS A 197 -3.43 2.77 18.55
CA LYS A 197 -4.30 2.18 17.52
C LYS A 197 -4.40 0.65 17.66
N LYS A 198 -3.32 -0.04 17.98
CA LYS A 198 -3.32 -1.50 18.23
C LYS A 198 -4.10 -1.84 19.50
N GLY A 199 -3.93 -1.07 20.57
CA GLY A 199 -4.69 -1.17 21.81
C GLY A 199 -6.19 -0.99 21.57
N ALA A 200 -6.60 0.12 20.95
CA ALA A 200 -8.00 0.38 20.60
C ALA A 200 -8.60 -0.75 19.76
N ARG A 201 -7.88 -1.27 18.76
CA ARG A 201 -8.36 -2.40 17.94
C ARG A 201 -8.57 -3.69 18.75
N ARG A 202 -7.74 -3.93 19.77
CA ARG A 202 -7.86 -5.10 20.65
C ARG A 202 -9.09 -4.96 21.55
N ASP A 203 -9.31 -3.76 22.09
CA ASP A 203 -10.43 -3.47 23.00
C ASP A 203 -11.77 -3.46 22.23
N ASP A 204 -11.78 -2.95 20.99
CA ASP A 204 -12.91 -2.95 20.05
C ASP A 204 -13.23 -4.34 19.43
N ASN A 205 -12.60 -5.41 19.90
CA ASN A 205 -12.88 -6.76 19.42
C ASN A 205 -14.17 -7.34 20.01
N ALA A 206 -14.48 -7.01 21.26
CA ALA A 206 -15.68 -7.50 21.93
C ALA A 206 -16.94 -6.83 21.35
N PHE A 207 -18.04 -7.60 21.27
CA PHE A 207 -19.34 -7.04 20.92
C PHE A 207 -19.82 -6.12 22.05
N GLN A 208 -20.10 -4.86 21.71
CA GLN A 208 -20.66 -3.87 22.63
C GLN A 208 -22.14 -3.67 22.29
N ASP A 209 -22.40 -3.15 21.09
CA ASP A 209 -23.72 -2.76 20.61
C ASP A 209 -23.85 -2.94 19.09
N TYR A 210 -25.08 -3.08 18.60
CA TYR A 210 -25.36 -3.32 17.18
C TYR A 210 -24.98 -2.13 16.29
N ARG A 211 -25.00 -0.90 16.81
CA ARG A 211 -24.61 0.30 16.05
C ARG A 211 -23.10 0.37 15.85
N ALA A 212 -22.30 0.11 16.90
CA ALA A 212 -20.86 0.04 16.75
C ALA A 212 -20.43 -1.11 15.83
N GLU A 213 -21.08 -2.29 15.94
CA GLU A 213 -20.79 -3.44 15.08
C GLU A 213 -21.12 -3.14 13.61
N SER A 214 -22.28 -2.53 13.33
CA SER A 214 -22.65 -2.13 11.97
C SER A 214 -21.70 -1.06 11.40
N SER A 215 -21.30 -0.07 12.21
CA SER A 215 -20.29 0.93 11.80
C SER A 215 -18.95 0.28 11.46
N LYS A 216 -18.49 -0.70 12.24
CA LYS A 216 -17.25 -1.46 11.98
C LYS A 216 -17.34 -2.27 10.69
N VAL A 217 -18.48 -2.91 10.43
CA VAL A 217 -18.75 -3.64 9.19
C VAL A 217 -18.75 -2.69 8.00
N TYR A 218 -19.47 -1.56 8.11
CA TYR A 218 -19.53 -0.54 7.07
C TYR A 218 -18.15 0.03 6.73
N LYS A 219 -17.37 0.47 7.74
CA LYS A 219 -16.00 0.98 7.53
C LYS A 219 -15.09 -0.03 6.83
N ARG A 220 -15.26 -1.32 7.14
CA ARG A 220 -14.51 -2.40 6.47
C ARG A 220 -14.94 -2.52 5.00
N GLN A 221 -16.23 -2.52 4.72
CA GLN A 221 -16.77 -2.57 3.36
C GLN A 221 -16.34 -1.36 2.53
N VAL A 222 -16.39 -0.15 3.10
CA VAL A 222 -15.91 1.07 2.44
C VAL A 222 -14.43 0.97 2.08
N ARG A 223 -13.59 0.45 2.99
CA ARG A 223 -12.17 0.25 2.69
C ARG A 223 -11.95 -0.78 1.57
N GLU A 224 -12.73 -1.86 1.58
CA GLU A 224 -12.65 -2.90 0.53
C GLU A 224 -13.10 -2.36 -0.84
N MET A 225 -14.17 -1.56 -0.87
CA MET A 225 -14.61 -0.86 -2.08
C MET A 225 -13.59 0.18 -2.56
N ALA A 226 -12.99 0.95 -1.64
CA ALA A 226 -11.98 1.95 -1.95
C ALA A 226 -10.71 1.34 -2.56
N ALA A 227 -10.34 0.13 -2.15
CA ALA A 227 -9.20 -0.59 -2.72
C ALA A 227 -9.37 -0.92 -4.22
N GLY A 228 -10.61 -0.95 -4.73
CA GLY A 228 -10.93 -1.09 -6.15
C GLY A 228 -11.30 0.22 -6.87
N SER A 229 -11.05 1.38 -6.25
CA SER A 229 -11.64 2.66 -6.66
C SER A 229 -11.04 3.31 -7.92
N SER A 230 -9.90 2.85 -8.43
CA SER A 230 -9.25 3.50 -9.58
C SER A 230 -10.13 3.51 -10.84
N GLU A 231 -10.83 2.40 -11.13
CA GLU A 231 -11.79 2.34 -12.24
C GLU A 231 -13.06 3.17 -11.95
N ASN A 232 -13.45 3.28 -10.68
CA ASN A 232 -14.63 4.03 -10.27
C ASN A 232 -14.41 5.55 -10.40
N MET A 233 -13.19 6.06 -10.17
CA MET A 233 -12.87 7.48 -10.31
C MET A 233 -13.04 7.97 -11.75
N ALA A 234 -12.55 7.21 -12.74
CA ALA A 234 -12.70 7.57 -14.16
C ALA A 234 -14.18 7.57 -14.62
N ARG A 235 -14.98 6.63 -14.10
CA ARG A 235 -16.43 6.62 -14.35
C ARG A 235 -17.11 7.85 -13.76
N TYR A 236 -16.76 8.18 -12.52
CA TYR A 236 -17.27 9.37 -11.83
C TYR A 236 -16.95 10.66 -12.59
N GLU A 237 -15.72 10.82 -13.06
CA GLU A 237 -15.32 11.99 -13.88
C GLU A 237 -16.11 12.07 -15.19
N LYS A 238 -16.33 10.93 -15.85
CA LYS A 238 -17.12 10.88 -17.08
C LYS A 238 -18.59 11.24 -16.83
N ASP A 239 -19.19 10.69 -15.77
CA ASP A 239 -20.58 10.95 -15.40
C ASP A 239 -20.74 12.43 -14.96
N LYS A 240 -19.74 12.98 -14.28
CA LYS A 240 -19.65 14.41 -13.94
C LYS A 240 -19.65 15.29 -15.19
N MET A 241 -18.77 15.01 -16.14
CA MET A 241 -18.70 15.77 -17.38
C MET A 241 -20.00 15.69 -18.19
N ALA A 242 -20.59 14.49 -18.29
CA ALA A 242 -21.86 14.30 -18.98
C ALA A 242 -23.03 15.05 -18.31
N ALA A 243 -23.06 15.11 -16.98
CA ALA A 243 -24.06 15.88 -16.25
C ALA A 243 -23.88 17.39 -16.45
N ILE A 244 -22.64 17.89 -16.44
CA ILE A 244 -22.32 19.29 -16.74
C ILE A 244 -22.72 19.63 -18.19
N GLU A 245 -22.41 18.78 -19.16
CA GLU A 245 -22.82 18.96 -20.56
C GLU A 245 -24.35 18.99 -20.72
N LYS A 246 -25.07 18.12 -19.99
CA LYS A 246 -26.53 18.09 -20.00
C LYS A 246 -27.13 19.37 -19.39
N ALA A 247 -26.60 19.83 -18.27
CA ALA A 247 -27.00 21.08 -17.63
C ALA A 247 -26.71 22.29 -18.54
N ALA A 248 -25.58 22.26 -19.27
CA ALA A 248 -25.23 23.32 -20.22
C ALA A 248 -26.19 23.34 -21.41
N ALA A 249 -26.56 22.16 -21.90
CA ALA A 249 -27.54 22.03 -22.98
C ALA A 249 -28.96 22.42 -22.56
N SER A 250 -29.36 22.20 -21.31
CA SER A 250 -30.66 22.63 -20.78
C SER A 250 -30.69 24.10 -20.35
N GLY A 251 -29.55 24.80 -20.37
CA GLY A 251 -29.43 26.17 -19.85
C GLY A 251 -29.62 26.26 -18.33
N GLY A 252 -29.37 25.16 -17.61
CA GLY A 252 -29.55 25.04 -16.16
C GLY A 252 -28.35 25.47 -15.32
N LEU A 253 -27.23 25.89 -15.95
CA LEU A 253 -26.12 26.49 -15.21
C LEU A 253 -26.44 27.95 -14.87
N ASP A 254 -26.55 28.22 -13.57
CA ASP A 254 -26.58 29.58 -13.04
C ASP A 254 -25.13 30.01 -12.79
N ILE A 255 -24.79 31.22 -13.25
CA ILE A 255 -23.46 31.78 -13.04
C ILE A 255 -23.53 32.58 -11.75
N VAL A 256 -22.99 32.01 -10.68
CA VAL A 256 -22.96 32.65 -9.35
C VAL A 256 -21.60 33.30 -9.18
N GLU A 257 -21.58 34.63 -9.00
CA GLU A 257 -20.39 35.37 -8.59
C GLU A 257 -20.20 35.17 -7.09
N THR A 258 -19.09 34.55 -6.68
CA THR A 258 -18.72 34.44 -5.27
C THR A 258 -18.21 35.77 -4.74
N ASP A 259 -18.16 35.93 -3.40
CA ASP A 259 -17.73 37.16 -2.73
C ASP A 259 -16.30 37.62 -3.11
N ASP A 260 -15.50 36.71 -3.70
CA ASP A 260 -14.15 36.95 -4.22
C ASP A 260 -14.13 37.38 -5.71
N GLY A 261 -15.29 37.54 -6.35
CA GLY A 261 -15.43 37.93 -7.76
C GLY A 261 -15.18 36.80 -8.77
N GLU A 262 -15.14 35.53 -8.31
CA GLU A 262 -15.00 34.36 -9.18
C GLU A 262 -16.37 33.86 -9.65
N LEU A 263 -16.56 33.74 -10.97
CA LEU A 263 -17.81 33.27 -11.57
C LEU A 263 -17.83 31.75 -11.59
N ILE A 264 -18.57 31.13 -10.68
CA ILE A 264 -18.74 29.68 -10.59
C ILE A 264 -20.05 29.28 -11.28
N ALA A 265 -19.95 28.38 -12.26
CA ALA A 265 -21.13 27.83 -12.92
C ALA A 265 -21.73 26.71 -12.05
N VAL A 266 -22.81 27.01 -11.35
CA VAL A 266 -23.51 26.10 -10.44
C VAL A 266 -24.76 25.58 -11.13
N ASP A 267 -24.91 24.26 -11.17
CA ASP A 267 -26.12 23.61 -11.69
C ASP A 267 -27.31 23.85 -10.74
N LYS A 268 -28.33 24.53 -11.23
CA LYS A 268 -29.52 24.92 -10.46
C LYS A 268 -30.48 23.76 -10.22
N ASP A 269 -30.52 22.80 -11.15
CA ASP A 269 -31.42 21.65 -11.11
C ASP A 269 -30.85 20.50 -10.25
N GLY A 270 -29.60 20.62 -9.80
CA GLY A 270 -28.93 19.66 -8.93
C GLY A 270 -28.79 18.27 -9.56
N THR A 271 -28.60 18.21 -10.88
CA THR A 271 -28.51 16.95 -11.63
C THR A 271 -27.26 16.14 -11.27
N PHE A 272 -26.15 16.80 -10.95
CA PHE A 272 -24.93 16.14 -10.46
C PHE A 272 -24.72 16.33 -8.96
N TYR A 273 -24.80 17.58 -8.48
CA TYR A 273 -24.73 17.92 -7.07
C TYR A 273 -26.16 18.07 -6.53
N SER A 274 -26.72 16.95 -6.08
CA SER A 274 -28.11 16.89 -5.62
C SER A 274 -28.35 17.70 -4.35
N THR A 275 -29.42 18.47 -4.33
CA THR A 275 -29.97 19.12 -3.13
C THR A 275 -31.14 18.30 -2.58
N ALA A 276 -31.60 18.61 -1.36
CA ALA A 276 -32.68 17.86 -0.71
C ALA A 276 -33.97 17.79 -1.55
N ASP A 277 -34.21 18.79 -2.39
CA ASP A 277 -35.39 18.90 -3.25
C ASP A 277 -35.17 18.35 -4.67
N SER A 278 -33.97 17.90 -5.00
CA SER A 278 -33.65 17.37 -6.32
C SER A 278 -34.22 15.96 -6.52
N THR A 279 -34.84 15.70 -7.68
CA THR A 279 -35.49 14.42 -7.99
C THR A 279 -34.71 13.56 -8.98
N GLY A 280 -33.51 13.99 -9.41
CA GLY A 280 -32.72 13.33 -10.46
C GLY A 280 -32.34 11.88 -10.17
N PHE A 281 -32.30 11.47 -8.90
CA PHE A 281 -32.06 10.09 -8.48
C PHE A 281 -33.12 9.09 -9.00
N VAL A 282 -34.38 9.53 -9.19
CA VAL A 282 -35.50 8.64 -9.57
C VAL A 282 -35.30 8.02 -10.96
N GLU A 283 -34.62 8.72 -11.87
CA GLU A 283 -34.38 8.27 -13.24
C GLU A 283 -33.09 7.45 -13.39
N ASN A 284 -32.27 7.34 -12.34
CA ASN A 284 -30.98 6.66 -12.40
C ASN A 284 -31.16 5.14 -12.60
N ARG A 285 -30.72 4.64 -13.75
CA ARG A 285 -30.65 3.21 -14.06
C ARG A 285 -29.18 2.78 -14.09
N PRO A 286 -28.68 2.17 -13.01
CA PRO A 286 -27.29 1.75 -12.96
C PRO A 286 -27.00 0.67 -14.01
N ASP A 287 -25.76 0.67 -14.50
CA ASP A 287 -25.27 -0.35 -15.42
C ASP A 287 -25.35 -1.75 -14.78
N ARG A 288 -25.65 -2.76 -15.60
CA ARG A 288 -25.81 -4.14 -15.13
C ARG A 288 -24.52 -4.66 -14.50
N ALA A 289 -23.36 -4.30 -15.05
CA ALA A 289 -22.08 -4.68 -14.50
C ALA A 289 -21.84 -4.11 -13.08
N ALA A 290 -22.35 -2.91 -12.79
CA ALA A 290 -22.27 -2.33 -11.45
C ALA A 290 -23.16 -3.08 -10.45
N VAL A 291 -24.36 -3.47 -10.87
CA VAL A 291 -25.27 -4.30 -10.05
C VAL A 291 -24.66 -5.68 -9.76
N ASP A 292 -24.08 -6.32 -10.78
CA ASP A 292 -23.48 -7.65 -10.61
C ASP A 292 -22.26 -7.61 -9.66
N ARG A 293 -21.46 -6.53 -9.69
CA ARG A 293 -20.37 -6.30 -8.71
C ARG A 293 -20.91 -6.17 -7.29
N LEU A 294 -21.95 -5.37 -7.08
CA LEU A 294 -22.59 -5.22 -5.77
C LEU A 294 -23.09 -6.57 -5.23
N VAL A 295 -23.75 -7.37 -6.08
CA VAL A 295 -24.25 -8.69 -5.70
C VAL A 295 -23.09 -9.64 -5.37
N ALA A 296 -21.99 -9.59 -6.12
CA ALA A 296 -20.80 -10.38 -5.84
C ALA A 296 -20.19 -10.01 -4.47
N ASP A 297 -20.11 -8.71 -4.16
CA ASP A 297 -19.60 -8.23 -2.87
C ASP A 297 -20.50 -8.64 -1.69
N MET A 298 -21.83 -8.59 -1.87
CA MET A 298 -22.77 -9.09 -0.87
C MET A 298 -22.59 -10.58 -0.60
N LYS A 299 -22.49 -11.41 -1.65
CA LYS A 299 -22.26 -12.86 -1.53
C LYS A 299 -20.92 -13.16 -0.86
N LYS A 300 -19.85 -12.45 -1.25
CA LYS A 300 -18.52 -12.57 -0.64
C LYS A 300 -18.56 -12.27 0.86
N ALA A 301 -19.28 -11.22 1.26
CA ALA A 301 -19.45 -10.87 2.67
C ALA A 301 -20.21 -11.96 3.46
N GLU A 302 -21.27 -12.53 2.88
CA GLU A 302 -22.01 -13.64 3.48
C GLU A 302 -21.16 -14.90 3.61
N GLU A 303 -20.43 -15.28 2.55
CA GLU A 303 -19.54 -16.43 2.54
C GLU A 303 -18.44 -16.29 3.60
N ALA A 304 -17.83 -15.11 3.73
CA ALA A 304 -16.84 -14.84 4.77
C ALA A 304 -17.42 -15.01 6.18
N ARG A 305 -18.67 -14.56 6.41
CA ARG A 305 -19.37 -14.74 7.69
C ARG A 305 -19.67 -16.22 7.96
N LEU A 306 -20.16 -16.95 6.97
CA LEU A 306 -20.50 -18.37 7.09
C LEU A 306 -19.24 -19.22 7.30
N ARG A 307 -18.15 -18.90 6.61
CA ARG A 307 -16.84 -19.55 6.77
C ARG A 307 -16.33 -19.40 8.20
N LYS A 308 -16.28 -18.18 8.74
CA LYS A 308 -15.87 -17.95 10.15
C LYS A 308 -16.77 -18.67 11.16
N ARG A 309 -18.07 -18.78 10.87
CA ARG A 309 -18.98 -19.58 11.71
C ARG A 309 -18.63 -21.06 11.65
N ARG A 310 -18.37 -21.60 10.46
CA ARG A 310 -17.99 -23.01 10.26
C ARG A 310 -16.66 -23.34 10.94
N GLU A 311 -15.66 -22.49 10.78
CA GLU A 311 -14.34 -22.63 11.43
C GLU A 311 -14.46 -22.70 12.95
N ARG A 312 -15.25 -21.81 13.57
CA ARG A 312 -15.51 -21.87 15.02
C ARG A 312 -16.24 -23.14 15.47
N MET A 313 -17.16 -23.66 14.66
CA MET A 313 -17.86 -24.90 14.97
C MET A 313 -16.93 -26.12 14.85
N ALA A 314 -16.03 -26.12 13.87
CA ALA A 314 -15.03 -27.17 13.69
C ALA A 314 -13.99 -27.18 14.82
N GLN A 315 -13.51 -26.01 15.25
CA GLN A 315 -12.53 -25.89 16.33
C GLN A 315 -13.08 -26.32 17.70
N ASN A 316 -14.40 -26.24 17.91
CA ASN A 316 -15.06 -26.74 19.12
C ASN A 316 -15.18 -28.29 19.15
N GLY A 317 -14.47 -29.00 18.26
CA GLY A 317 -14.73 -30.37 17.85
C GLY A 317 -13.97 -31.48 18.58
N ASP A 318 -12.67 -31.33 18.82
CA ASP A 318 -11.79 -32.50 18.59
C ASP A 318 -10.75 -32.82 19.68
N ASP A 319 -10.44 -31.91 20.60
CA ASP A 319 -9.26 -32.08 21.47
C ASP A 319 -9.55 -32.49 22.93
N GLY A 320 -10.80 -32.80 23.30
CA GLY A 320 -11.15 -33.06 24.70
C GLY A 320 -12.15 -34.19 24.94
N ASP A 321 -12.27 -34.60 26.21
CA ASP A 321 -13.19 -35.64 26.64
C ASP A 321 -14.63 -35.34 26.23
N VAL A 322 -15.29 -36.34 25.65
CA VAL A 322 -16.66 -36.22 25.14
C VAL A 322 -17.64 -36.19 26.32
N THR A 323 -17.99 -34.98 26.77
CA THR A 323 -18.95 -34.74 27.87
C THR A 323 -20.42 -34.68 27.43
N TYR A 324 -20.73 -35.00 26.16
CA TYR A 324 -22.06 -34.82 25.58
C TYR A 324 -22.54 -36.03 24.77
N ILE A 325 -23.85 -36.26 24.76
CA ILE A 325 -24.49 -37.34 23.99
C ILE A 325 -25.05 -36.83 22.65
N ASN A 326 -25.49 -35.56 22.58
CA ASN A 326 -26.05 -34.96 21.36
C ASN A 326 -25.51 -33.54 21.11
N GLU A 327 -25.67 -33.02 19.89
CA GLU A 327 -25.16 -31.70 19.49
C GLU A 327 -25.79 -30.53 20.28
N LYS A 328 -27.07 -30.66 20.69
CA LYS A 328 -27.73 -29.64 21.53
C LYS A 328 -27.14 -29.61 22.94
N ASN A 329 -26.81 -30.77 23.49
CA ASN A 329 -26.16 -30.97 24.78
C ASN A 329 -24.72 -30.44 24.71
N LYS A 330 -24.01 -30.67 23.59
CA LYS A 330 -22.71 -30.03 23.33
C LYS A 330 -22.79 -28.49 23.44
N GLN A 331 -23.75 -27.87 22.75
CA GLN A 331 -23.93 -26.42 22.79
C GLN A 331 -24.35 -25.92 24.18
N PHE A 332 -25.15 -26.70 24.90
CA PHE A 332 -25.53 -26.40 26.28
C PHE A 332 -24.34 -26.49 27.24
N ASN A 333 -23.54 -27.56 27.17
CA ASN A 333 -22.32 -27.72 27.96
C ASN A 333 -21.29 -26.64 27.62
N GLN A 334 -21.15 -26.24 26.34
CA GLN A 334 -20.34 -25.09 25.95
C GLN A 334 -20.84 -23.79 26.59
N LYS A 335 -22.17 -23.59 26.67
CA LYS A 335 -22.74 -22.44 27.37
C LYS A 335 -22.38 -22.50 28.86
N LEU A 336 -22.60 -23.63 29.53
CA LEU A 336 -22.25 -23.81 30.94
C LEU A 336 -20.76 -23.55 31.18
N ASN A 337 -19.90 -24.08 30.31
CA ASN A 337 -18.46 -23.90 30.39
C ASN A 337 -18.08 -22.41 30.36
N ARG A 338 -18.72 -21.59 29.52
CA ARG A 338 -18.43 -20.16 29.41
C ARG A 338 -18.80 -19.36 30.67
N PHE A 339 -19.85 -19.77 31.39
CA PHE A 339 -20.33 -19.05 32.57
C PHE A 339 -19.74 -19.59 33.88
N TYR A 340 -19.62 -20.91 34.00
CA TYR A 340 -19.33 -21.56 35.28
C TYR A 340 -17.90 -22.06 35.41
N ASN A 341 -17.13 -22.27 34.34
CA ASN A 341 -15.77 -22.80 34.47
C ASN A 341 -14.85 -21.93 35.31
N LYS A 342 -15.09 -20.61 35.34
CA LYS A 342 -14.35 -19.69 36.21
C LYS A 342 -14.54 -20.01 37.69
N TYR A 343 -15.70 -20.53 38.08
CA TYR A 343 -16.05 -20.82 39.48
C TYR A 343 -15.92 -22.31 39.83
N THR A 344 -15.96 -23.20 38.83
CA THR A 344 -15.90 -24.66 39.03
C THR A 344 -14.55 -25.27 38.65
N ALA A 345 -13.52 -24.44 38.47
CA ALA A 345 -12.18 -24.89 38.12
C ALA A 345 -11.61 -25.86 39.16
N GLU A 346 -11.68 -25.50 40.45
CA GLU A 346 -11.19 -26.36 41.54
C GLU A 346 -11.94 -27.69 41.61
N ILE A 347 -13.26 -27.67 41.43
CA ILE A 347 -14.09 -28.89 41.42
C ILE A 347 -13.68 -29.80 40.26
N ARG A 348 -13.50 -29.24 39.06
CA ARG A 348 -13.05 -29.99 37.88
C ARG A 348 -11.67 -30.61 38.10
N ASP A 349 -10.74 -29.83 38.61
CA ASP A 349 -9.37 -30.25 38.87
C ASP A 349 -9.31 -31.33 39.98
N SER A 350 -10.16 -31.23 41.01
CA SER A 350 -10.35 -32.31 41.98
C SER A 350 -10.94 -33.57 41.36
N PHE A 351 -11.87 -33.48 40.39
CA PHE A 351 -12.36 -34.64 39.65
C PHE A 351 -11.25 -35.29 38.81
N GLU A 352 -10.43 -34.48 38.13
CA GLU A 352 -9.29 -34.95 37.32
C GLU A 352 -8.18 -35.57 38.20
N ARG A 353 -8.01 -35.07 39.44
CA ARG A 353 -7.11 -35.64 40.46
C ARG A 353 -7.68 -36.82 41.25
N GLY A 354 -8.88 -37.31 40.94
CA GLY A 354 -9.46 -38.49 41.59
C GLY A 354 -10.18 -38.20 42.91
N THR A 355 -10.88 -37.07 43.01
CA THR A 355 -11.75 -36.65 44.13
C THR A 355 -11.05 -36.48 45.48
N MET A 356 -9.72 -36.44 45.52
CA MET A 356 -8.99 -35.98 46.70
C MET A 356 -9.24 -34.48 46.90
N ILE A 357 -9.74 -34.13 48.09
CA ILE A 357 -9.89 -32.75 48.58
C ILE A 357 -8.54 -32.18 48.97
#